data_AF-A0A4R6EWY8-F1
#
_entry.id   AF-A0A4R6EWY8-F1
#
_cell.length_a   1.000
_cell.length_b   1.000
_cell.length_c   1.000
_cell.angle_alpha   90.00
_cell.angle_beta   90.00
_cell.angle_gamma   90.00
#
_symmetry.space_group_name_H-M   'P 1'
#
loop_
_entity.id
_entity.type
_entity.pdbx_description
1 polymer ?
#
loop_
_entity_poly.entity_id
_entity_poly.type
_entity_poly.pdbx_seq_one_letter_code
_entity_poly.pdbx_strand_id
1 'polypeptide(L)'
;MQIDGIKDAAFNAAIQYPGSDFFVTNGLKGDSPVDGDGYLVMVNDEGDRIAFRSPGADWVFDSKPVLDYNKQIPNYTNAIKLPMISIENE
;
A
#
# COMPACT_ATOMS: atom_id res chain seq x y z
N MET A 1 12.68 6.73 7.42
CA MET A 1 11.76 7.40 6.48
C MET A 1 10.36 7.26 7.06
N GLN A 2 9.72 8.36 7.45
CA GLN A 2 8.34 8.35 7.94
C GLN A 2 7.45 8.61 6.72
N ILE A 3 6.69 7.59 6.32
CA ILE A 3 5.66 7.76 5.30
C ILE A 3 4.41 8.16 6.09
N ASP A 4 4.21 9.46 6.27
CA ASP A 4 3.09 9.97 7.05
C ASP A 4 1.75 9.51 6.44
N GLY A 5 0.75 9.24 7.30
CA GLY A 5 -0.58 8.77 6.90
C GLY A 5 -0.68 7.31 6.45
N ILE A 6 0.43 6.57 6.32
CA ILE A 6 0.41 5.17 5.85
C ILE A 6 -0.34 4.22 6.79
N LYS A 7 -0.40 4.53 8.09
CA LYS A 7 -1.09 3.69 9.09
C LYS A 7 -2.61 3.79 8.93
N ASP A 8 -3.14 4.99 8.77
CA ASP A 8 -4.56 5.21 8.52
C ASP A 8 -4.95 4.61 7.16
N ALA A 9 -4.04 4.74 6.18
CA ALA A 9 -4.16 4.10 4.87
C ALA A 9 -4.32 2.57 5.01
N ALA A 10 -3.42 1.95 5.77
CA ALA A 10 -3.41 0.51 6.02
C ALA A 10 -4.62 0.04 6.84
N PHE A 11 -5.07 0.84 7.83
CA PHE A 11 -6.20 0.49 8.67
C PHE A 11 -7.51 0.43 7.87
N ASN A 12 -7.80 1.45 7.07
CA ASN A 12 -9.02 1.41 6.26
C ASN A 12 -8.94 0.34 5.16
N ALA A 13 -7.75 0.04 4.64
CA ALA A 13 -7.54 -1.08 3.73
C ALA A 13 -7.86 -2.42 4.43
N ALA A 14 -7.40 -2.61 5.67
CA ALA A 14 -7.69 -3.82 6.46
C ALA A 14 -9.19 -3.99 6.74
N ILE A 15 -9.93 -2.90 6.98
CA ILE A 15 -11.40 -2.95 7.13
C ILE A 15 -12.08 -3.44 5.85
N GLN A 16 -11.63 -2.98 4.69
CA GLN A 16 -12.24 -3.33 3.40
C GLN A 16 -11.80 -4.72 2.90
N TYR A 17 -10.58 -5.14 3.23
CA TYR A 17 -9.95 -6.40 2.82
C TYR A 17 -9.44 -7.16 4.05
N PRO A 18 -10.36 -7.70 4.88
CA PRO A 18 -9.96 -8.41 6.09
C PRO A 18 -9.14 -9.65 5.74
N GLY A 19 -8.00 -9.80 6.40
CA GLY A 19 -7.10 -10.95 6.23
C GLY A 19 -6.03 -10.79 5.14
N SER A 20 -6.08 -9.73 4.33
CA SER A 20 -5.02 -9.43 3.36
C SER A 20 -3.80 -8.81 4.03
N ASP A 21 -2.62 -9.17 3.54
CA ASP A 21 -1.40 -8.41 3.79
C ASP A 21 -1.32 -7.22 2.83
N PHE A 22 -0.78 -6.09 3.30
CA PHE A 22 -0.61 -4.89 2.48
C PHE A 22 0.86 -4.54 2.27
N PHE A 23 1.19 -4.09 1.07
CA PHE A 23 2.54 -3.75 0.65
C PHE A 23 2.57 -2.35 0.04
N VAL A 24 3.61 -1.57 0.36
CA VAL A 24 3.86 -0.27 -0.25
C VAL A 24 5.12 -0.30 -1.09
N THR A 25 5.03 0.21 -2.31
CA THR A 25 6.15 0.32 -3.24
C THR A 25 6.10 1.63 -4.04
N ASN A 26 7.15 1.92 -4.80
CA ASN A 26 7.13 2.95 -5.81
C ASN A 26 6.30 2.49 -7.02
N GLY A 27 5.23 3.21 -7.34
CA GLY A 27 4.32 2.85 -8.43
C GLY A 27 4.86 3.15 -9.84
N LEU A 28 5.96 3.91 -9.96
CA LEU A 28 6.53 4.33 -11.26
C LEU A 28 7.95 3.82 -11.49
N LYS A 29 8.67 3.43 -10.44
CA LYS A 29 10.08 2.98 -10.50
C LYS A 29 10.25 1.48 -10.25
N GLY A 30 9.16 0.71 -10.20
CA GLY A 30 9.18 -0.73 -9.96
C GLY A 30 9.74 -1.08 -8.57
N ASP A 31 10.62 -2.07 -8.50
CA ASP A 31 11.30 -2.51 -7.26
C ASP A 31 12.44 -1.56 -6.85
N SER A 32 12.21 -0.26 -6.95
CA SER A 32 13.14 0.74 -6.39
C SER A 32 12.82 0.98 -4.92
N PRO A 33 13.83 1.39 -4.11
CA PRO A 33 13.60 1.81 -2.73
C PRO A 33 12.44 2.80 -2.62
N VAL A 34 11.54 2.56 -1.68
CA VAL A 34 10.45 3.49 -1.35
C VAL A 34 11.08 4.80 -0.88
N ASP A 35 10.66 5.91 -1.50
CA ASP A 35 11.08 7.26 -1.19
C ASP A 35 9.88 8.16 -0.83
N GLY A 36 10.09 9.06 0.14
CA GLY A 36 9.05 10.00 0.59
C GLY A 36 8.60 10.99 -0.48
N ASP A 37 9.39 11.14 -1.54
CA ASP A 37 9.13 12.03 -2.69
C ASP A 37 8.61 11.25 -3.92
N GLY A 38 8.39 9.95 -3.78
CA GLY A 38 7.90 9.11 -4.87
C GLY A 38 6.38 9.08 -4.99
N TYR A 39 5.93 8.70 -6.18
CA TYR A 39 4.58 8.17 -6.36
C TYR A 39 4.52 6.78 -5.73
N LEU A 40 3.78 6.65 -4.65
CA LEU A 40 3.66 5.40 -3.90
C LEU A 40 2.32 4.74 -4.18
N VAL A 41 2.30 3.41 -4.15
CA VAL A 41 1.07 2.62 -4.25
C VAL A 41 1.04 1.63 -3.09
N MET A 42 -0.16 1.36 -2.60
CA MET A 42 -0.47 0.29 -1.67
C MET A 42 -1.22 -0.80 -2.41
N VAL A 43 -0.74 -2.03 -2.27
CA VAL A 43 -1.38 -3.22 -2.83
C VAL A 43 -1.68 -4.28 -1.77
N ASN A 44 -2.64 -5.16 -2.02
CA ASN A 44 -2.80 -6.40 -1.25
C ASN A 44 -1.78 -7.47 -1.70
N ASP A 45 -1.82 -8.62 -1.05
CA ASP A 45 -1.06 -9.84 -1.35
C ASP A 45 -1.39 -10.46 -2.72
N GLU A 46 -2.53 -10.12 -3.32
CA GLU A 46 -2.86 -10.50 -4.70
C GLU A 46 -2.30 -9.53 -5.74
N GLY A 47 -1.76 -8.38 -5.31
CA GLY A 47 -1.19 -7.35 -6.17
C GLY A 47 -2.22 -6.35 -6.73
N ASP A 48 -3.42 -6.29 -6.16
CA ASP A 48 -4.44 -5.29 -6.46
C ASP A 48 -4.12 -3.98 -5.77
N ARG A 49 -4.28 -2.86 -6.48
CA ARG A 49 -4.03 -1.53 -5.89
C ARG A 49 -5.24 -1.05 -5.09
N ILE A 50 -4.98 -0.61 -3.87
CA ILE A 50 -6.02 -0.14 -2.93
C ILE A 50 -5.91 1.37 -2.69
N ALA A 51 -4.68 1.90 -2.69
CA ALA A 51 -4.44 3.32 -2.48
C ALA A 51 -3.18 3.76 -3.20
N PHE A 52 -3.07 5.07 -3.43
CA PHE A 52 -1.88 5.68 -3.96
C PHE A 52 -1.58 7.01 -3.27
N ARG A 53 -0.35 7.49 -3.41
CA ARG A 53 0.09 8.77 -2.88
C ARG A 53 1.00 9.46 -3.88
N SER A 54 0.61 10.66 -4.30
CA SER A 54 1.48 11.52 -5.10
C SER A 54 2.58 12.15 -4.24
N PRO A 55 3.73 12.55 -4.82
CA PRO A 55 4.78 13.26 -4.10
C PRO A 55 4.23 14.50 -3.37
N GLY A 56 4.49 14.60 -2.06
CA GLY A 56 4.05 15.73 -1.23
C GLY A 56 2.54 15.80 -0.96
N ALA A 57 1.77 14.77 -1.32
CA ALA A 57 0.32 14.71 -1.08
C ALA A 57 -0.03 13.64 -0.04
N ASP A 58 -1.28 13.67 0.42
CA ASP A 58 -1.85 12.64 1.28
C ASP A 58 -2.20 11.37 0.51
N TRP A 59 -2.36 10.27 1.23
CA TRP A 59 -2.83 9.00 0.67
C TRP A 59 -4.28 9.13 0.17
N VAL A 60 -4.52 8.64 -1.04
CA VAL A 60 -5.83 8.59 -1.69
C VAL A 60 -6.22 7.13 -1.85
N PHE A 61 -7.37 6.76 -1.29
CA PHE A 61 -7.97 5.45 -1.50
C PHE A 61 -8.67 5.39 -2.84
N ASP A 62 -8.42 4.31 -3.57
CA ASP A 62 -9.25 3.97 -4.69
C ASP A 62 -10.64 3.58 -4.16
N SER A 63 -11.71 4.17 -4.72
CA SER A 63 -13.09 3.83 -4.34
C SER A 63 -13.48 2.39 -4.66
N LYS A 64 -12.73 1.78 -5.60
CA LYS A 64 -12.72 0.35 -5.92
C LYS A 64 -11.27 -0.02 -6.23
N PRO A 65 -10.79 -1.18 -5.75
CA PRO A 65 -9.41 -1.57 -5.97
C PRO A 65 -9.18 -1.80 -7.47
N VAL A 66 -7.98 -1.45 -7.92
CA VAL A 66 -7.54 -1.76 -9.29
C VAL A 66 -7.04 -3.19 -9.28
N LEU A 67 -7.89 -4.10 -9.75
CA LEU A 67 -7.60 -5.53 -9.81
C LEU A 67 -6.43 -5.84 -10.75
N ASP A 68 -5.65 -6.86 -10.41
CA ASP A 68 -4.50 -7.35 -11.17
C ASP A 68 -3.46 -6.25 -11.47
N TYR A 69 -3.37 -5.20 -10.65
CA TYR A 69 -2.51 -4.05 -10.92
C TYR A 69 -1.05 -4.47 -11.14
N ASN A 70 -0.48 -5.21 -10.20
CA ASN A 70 0.82 -5.86 -10.36
C ASN A 70 1.08 -6.94 -9.30
N LYS A 71 0.90 -8.21 -9.71
CA LYS A 71 1.10 -9.41 -8.87
C LYS A 71 2.53 -9.64 -8.39
N GLN A 72 3.51 -8.92 -8.93
CA GLN A 72 4.90 -9.09 -8.53
C GLN A 72 5.28 -8.22 -7.33
N ILE A 73 4.48 -7.19 -7.00
CA ILE A 73 4.80 -6.26 -5.92
C ILE A 73 4.99 -6.94 -4.56
N PRO A 74 4.17 -7.94 -4.14
CA PRO A 74 4.40 -8.66 -2.88
C PRO A 74 5.77 -9.36 -2.80
N ASN A 75 6.43 -9.58 -3.95
CA ASN A 75 7.75 -10.22 -4.05
C ASN A 75 8.90 -9.23 -4.27
N TYR A 76 8.62 -7.92 -4.34
CA TYR A 76 9.66 -6.90 -4.51
C TYR A 76 10.55 -6.81 -3.27
N THR A 77 11.85 -6.68 -3.49
CA THR A 77 12.84 -6.59 -2.41
C THR A 77 12.65 -5.30 -1.60
N ASN A 78 12.25 -4.23 -2.27
CA ASN A 78 12.04 -2.91 -1.69
C ASN A 78 10.58 -2.62 -1.33
N ALA A 79 9.66 -3.58 -1.53
CA ALA A 79 8.30 -3.42 -1.04
C ALA A 79 8.29 -3.47 0.49
N ILE A 80 7.60 -2.50 1.09
CA ILE A 80 7.42 -2.43 2.53
C ILE A 80 6.13 -3.16 2.86
N LYS A 81 6.24 -4.35 3.47
CA LYS A 81 5.09 -5.02 4.08
C LYS A 81 4.63 -4.23 5.30
N LEU A 82 3.36 -3.83 5.30
CA LEU A 82 2.74 -3.15 6.43
C LEU A 82 2.46 -4.17 7.53
N PRO A 83 2.66 -3.82 8.80
CA PRO A 83 2.31 -4.71 9.90
C PRO A 83 0.82 -5.03 9.82
N MET A 84 0.45 -6.29 10.06
CA MET A 84 -0.96 -6.67 10.20
C MET A 84 -1.61 -5.76 11.24
N ILE A 85 -2.64 -5.04 10.80
CA ILE A 85 -3.45 -4.26 11.73
C ILE A 85 -4.60 -5.18 12.15
N SER A 86 -4.46 -5.77 13.34
CA SER A 86 -5.55 -6.51 13.96
C SER A 86 -6.74 -5.58 14.17
N ILE A 87 -7.80 -5.82 13.40
CA ILE A 87 -9.11 -5.19 13.58
C ILE A 87 -9.85 -5.81 14.78
N GLU A 88 -9.35 -6.94 15.28
CA GLU A 88 -9.75 -7.55 16.54
C GLU A 88 -9.13 -6.75 17.70
N ASN A 89 -9.77 -5.65 18.09
CA ASN A 89 -9.87 -5.12 19.46
C ASN A 89 -10.45 -3.70 19.42
N GLU A 90 -11.79 -3.61 19.31
CA GLU A 90 -12.59 -2.62 20.04
C GLU A 90 -13.70 -3.33 20.81
#